data_AF-A0A6L6QBV9-F1
#
_entry.id   AF-A0A6L6QBV9-F1
#
_cell.length_a   1.000
_cell.length_b   1.000
_cell.length_c   1.000
_cell.angle_alpha   90.00
_cell.angle_beta   90.00
_cell.angle_gamma   90.00
#
_symmetry.space_group_name_H-M   'P 1'
#
loop_
_entity.id
_entity.type
_entity.pdbx_description
1 polymer ?
#
loop_
_entity_poly.entity_id
_entity_poly.type
_entity_poly.pdbx_seq_one_letter_code
_entity_poly.pdbx_strand_id
1 'polypeptide(L)'
;MARAHRDTLLANFHVRCVPDYEVPERRWLPALRSCFGSAASGTGKAMDGLLTLAEFRRIVLDRLLAYNHSRDAGNWAPLQLWDWGARLRGASLRQFPEDLVRRCLLPTCEAWVTAEGICVQGRYFSCVRAETEHWFDSARLRGRWPVRVAVDPSCDDAVYLVDAAAPLQFHDCHPVDRISMVHEPLQVRGG
;
A
#
# COMPACT_ATOMS: atom_id res chain seq x y z
N MET A 1 1.10 -11.54 3.87
CA MET A 1 0.94 -10.17 3.30
C MET A 1 -0.34 -9.47 3.74
N ALA A 2 -1.55 -10.04 3.59
CA ALA A 2 -2.81 -9.33 3.87
C ALA A 2 -2.99 -8.78 5.31
N ARG A 3 -2.45 -9.47 6.33
CA ARG A 3 -2.57 -9.04 7.74
C ARG A 3 -1.79 -7.76 8.05
N ALA A 4 -0.58 -7.62 7.51
CA ALA A 4 0.27 -6.44 7.74
C ALA A 4 -0.35 -5.15 7.17
N HIS A 5 -0.98 -5.23 5.98
CA HIS A 5 -1.69 -4.09 5.39
C HIS A 5 -2.94 -3.73 6.20
N ARG A 6 -3.69 -4.73 6.71
CA ARG A 6 -4.84 -4.49 7.58
C ARG A 6 -4.45 -3.74 8.85
N ASP A 7 -3.38 -4.18 9.50
CA ASP A 7 -2.93 -3.58 10.75
C ASP A 7 -2.42 -2.15 10.51
N THR A 8 -1.80 -1.90 9.35
CA THR A 8 -1.42 -0.54 8.89
C THR A 8 -2.65 0.34 8.66
N LEU A 9 -3.68 -0.16 7.99
CA LEU A 9 -4.93 0.58 7.74
C LEU A 9 -5.66 0.95 9.02
N LEU A 10 -5.68 0.06 10.01
CA LEU A 10 -6.31 0.32 11.30
C LEU A 10 -5.48 1.27 12.17
N ALA A 11 -4.17 1.04 12.28
CA ALA A 11 -3.30 1.85 13.14
C ALA A 11 -3.18 3.29 12.62
N ASN A 12 -3.04 3.44 11.31
CA ASN A 12 -2.70 4.73 10.72
C ASN A 12 -3.93 5.52 10.24
N PHE A 13 -4.94 4.82 9.71
CA PHE A 13 -6.11 5.45 9.10
C PHE A 13 -7.39 5.22 9.92
N HIS A 14 -7.32 4.44 11.00
CA HIS A 14 -8.49 3.93 11.75
C HIS A 14 -9.53 3.24 10.87
N VAL A 15 -9.08 2.69 9.74
CA VAL A 15 -9.91 1.89 8.85
C VAL A 15 -9.95 0.48 9.42
N ARG A 16 -11.08 0.11 10.04
CA ARG A 16 -11.32 -1.26 10.47
C ARG A 16 -11.66 -2.11 9.25
N CYS A 17 -10.70 -2.88 8.74
CA CYS A 17 -11.06 -4.01 7.89
C CYS A 17 -11.59 -5.12 8.81
N VAL A 18 -12.91 -5.20 8.95
CA VAL A 18 -13.56 -6.30 9.68
C VAL A 18 -13.48 -7.53 8.76
N PRO A 19 -12.67 -8.55 9.10
CA PRO A 19 -12.57 -9.76 8.28
C PRO A 19 -13.87 -10.57 8.28
N ASP A 20 -14.64 -10.45 9.38
CA ASP A 20 -15.76 -11.30 9.72
C ASP A 20 -17.05 -10.46 9.88
N TYR A 21 -17.40 -9.68 8.86
CA TYR A 21 -18.83 -9.49 8.68
C TYR A 21 -19.35 -10.87 8.28
N GLU A 22 -20.06 -11.56 9.17
CA GLU A 22 -20.98 -12.62 8.74
C GLU A 22 -21.85 -11.98 7.68
N VAL A 23 -21.49 -12.20 6.41
CA VAL A 23 -22.18 -11.59 5.28
C VAL A 23 -23.63 -12.08 5.40
N PRO A 24 -24.60 -11.25 5.80
CA PRO A 24 -25.97 -11.64 5.93
C PRO A 24 -26.44 -11.84 4.50
N GLU A 25 -26.29 -13.09 4.09
CA GLU A 25 -26.45 -13.60 2.75
C GLU A 25 -25.52 -12.91 1.74
N ARG A 26 -24.71 -13.73 1.09
CA ARG A 26 -24.01 -13.39 -0.14
C ARG A 26 -25.00 -13.10 -1.27
N ARG A 27 -25.98 -12.21 -1.12
CA ARG A 27 -27.12 -11.97 -2.04
C ARG A 27 -26.66 -11.59 -3.45
N TRP A 28 -25.52 -10.92 -3.54
CA TRP A 28 -24.89 -10.59 -4.81
C TRP A 28 -24.19 -11.80 -5.47
N LEU A 29 -23.80 -12.85 -4.74
CA LEU A 29 -23.12 -14.02 -5.33
C LEU A 29 -24.03 -14.83 -6.26
N PRO A 30 -25.29 -15.16 -5.92
CA PRO A 30 -26.24 -15.73 -6.88
C PRO A 30 -26.45 -14.86 -8.12
N ALA A 31 -26.60 -13.54 -7.92
CA ALA A 31 -26.74 -12.60 -9.04
C ALA A 31 -25.50 -12.59 -9.94
N LEU A 32 -24.31 -12.56 -9.35
CA LEU A 32 -23.01 -12.63 -10.04
C LEU A 32 -22.84 -13.97 -10.78
N ARG A 33 -23.18 -15.09 -10.13
CA ARG A 33 -23.16 -16.45 -10.73
C ARG A 33 -24.12 -16.59 -11.91
N SER A 34 -25.31 -16.00 -11.82
CA SER A 34 -26.28 -15.99 -12.92
C SER A 34 -25.75 -15.28 -14.18
N CYS A 35 -24.90 -14.27 -14.02
CA CYS A 35 -24.28 -13.56 -15.15
C CYS A 35 -23.33 -14.44 -15.94
N PHE A 36 -22.55 -15.24 -15.23
CA PHE A 36 -21.62 -16.18 -15.85
C PHE A 36 -22.37 -17.28 -16.62
N GLY A 37 -23.62 -17.57 -16.26
CA GLY A 37 -24.49 -18.52 -16.98
C GLY A 37 -25.08 -18.03 -18.30
N SER A 38 -25.15 -16.71 -18.56
CA SER A 38 -25.65 -16.19 -19.86
C SER A 38 -24.56 -16.07 -20.92
N ALA A 39 -23.28 -16.07 -20.53
CA ALA A 39 -22.14 -16.17 -21.45
C ALA A 39 -21.85 -17.63 -21.86
N ALA A 40 -22.63 -18.59 -21.34
CA ALA A 40 -22.40 -20.03 -21.43
C ALA A 40 -23.61 -20.76 -22.03
N SER A 41 -23.96 -20.46 -23.28
CA SER A 41 -24.72 -21.43 -24.08
C SER A 41 -23.74 -22.45 -24.65
N GLY A 42 -23.28 -23.37 -23.80
CA GLY A 42 -22.27 -24.36 -24.16
C GLY A 42 -21.97 -25.28 -23.00
N THR A 43 -22.54 -26.48 -23.05
CA THR A 43 -22.33 -27.66 -22.19
C THR A 43 -21.10 -27.63 -21.27
N GLY A 44 -21.34 -27.46 -19.97
CA GLY A 44 -20.71 -28.27 -18.92
C GLY A 44 -19.19 -28.28 -18.77
N LYS A 45 -18.48 -27.16 -18.98
CA LYS A 45 -17.07 -27.02 -18.55
C LYS A 45 -16.88 -25.84 -17.60
N ALA A 46 -16.13 -26.10 -16.54
CA ALA A 46 -15.82 -25.16 -15.45
C ALA A 46 -15.37 -23.80 -16.02
N MET A 47 -15.97 -22.72 -15.51
CA MET A 47 -15.84 -21.35 -16.02
C MET A 47 -14.51 -20.67 -15.68
N ASP A 48 -13.49 -21.43 -15.30
CA ASP A 48 -12.17 -20.93 -14.94
C ASP A 48 -11.33 -20.76 -16.22
N GLY A 49 -11.57 -19.69 -16.98
CA GLY A 49 -10.62 -19.28 -18.03
C GLY A 49 -11.15 -18.57 -19.28
N LEU A 50 -12.45 -18.30 -19.42
CA LEU A 50 -12.99 -17.67 -20.64
C LEU A 50 -13.05 -16.13 -20.61
N LEU A 51 -12.96 -15.52 -19.42
CA LEU A 51 -13.04 -14.07 -19.29
C LEU A 51 -11.66 -13.47 -19.16
N THR A 52 -11.39 -12.45 -19.98
CA THR A 52 -10.27 -11.55 -19.74
C THR A 52 -10.48 -10.78 -18.44
N LEU A 53 -9.39 -10.28 -17.85
CA LEU A 53 -9.46 -9.42 -16.65
C LEU A 53 -10.39 -8.21 -16.86
N ALA A 54 -10.44 -7.67 -18.08
CA ALA A 54 -11.28 -6.54 -18.43
C ALA A 54 -12.78 -6.91 -18.40
N GLU A 55 -13.16 -8.05 -18.99
CA GLU A 55 -14.55 -8.52 -19.01
C GLU A 55 -15.03 -8.91 -17.62
N PHE A 56 -14.18 -9.62 -16.85
CA PHE A 56 -14.49 -9.95 -15.46
C PHE A 56 -14.71 -8.67 -14.62
N ARG A 57 -13.81 -7.70 -14.73
CA ARG A 57 -13.94 -6.41 -14.05
C ARG A 57 -15.24 -5.70 -14.44
N ARG A 58 -15.61 -5.70 -15.72
CA ARG A 58 -16.85 -5.09 -16.20
C ARG A 58 -18.08 -5.74 -15.56
N ILE A 59 -18.16 -7.07 -15.56
CA ILE A 59 -19.28 -7.81 -14.98
C ILE A 59 -19.43 -7.49 -13.48
N VAL A 60 -18.31 -7.50 -12.74
CA VAL A 60 -18.32 -7.21 -11.30
C VAL A 60 -18.80 -5.78 -11.03
N LEU A 61 -18.27 -4.79 -11.77
CA LEU A 61 -18.66 -3.39 -11.62
C LEU A 61 -20.14 -3.17 -11.96
N ASP A 62 -20.62 -3.73 -13.06
CA ASP A 62 -22.02 -3.58 -13.47
C ASP A 62 -22.99 -4.14 -12.42
N ARG A 63 -22.62 -5.23 -11.75
CA ARG A 63 -23.45 -5.81 -10.68
C ARG A 63 -23.39 -5.04 -9.38
N LEU A 64 -22.22 -4.54 -9.02
CA LEU A 64 -22.07 -3.69 -7.84
C LEU A 64 -22.88 -2.39 -8.01
N LEU A 65 -22.85 -1.80 -9.21
CA LEU A 65 -23.69 -0.66 -9.56
C LEU A 65 -25.18 -1.01 -9.48
N ALA A 66 -25.61 -2.10 -10.13
CA ALA A 66 -27.01 -2.52 -10.11
C ALA A 66 -27.53 -2.75 -8.68
N TYR A 67 -26.73 -3.39 -7.82
CA TYR A 67 -27.07 -3.61 -6.41
C TYR A 67 -27.17 -2.29 -5.63
N ASN A 68 -26.23 -1.36 -5.80
CA ASN A 68 -26.27 -0.08 -5.12
C ASN A 68 -27.50 0.77 -5.49
N HIS A 69 -28.08 0.51 -6.66
CA HIS A 69 -29.32 1.13 -7.13
C HIS A 69 -30.59 0.30 -6.82
N SER A 70 -30.49 -0.98 -6.46
CA SER A 70 -31.65 -1.85 -6.21
C SER A 70 -32.30 -1.58 -4.85
N ARG A 71 -33.61 -1.83 -4.76
CA ARG A 71 -34.42 -1.64 -3.54
C ARG A 71 -34.97 -2.99 -3.10
N ASP A 72 -34.07 -3.94 -2.79
CA ASP A 72 -34.44 -5.36 -2.72
C ASP A 72 -35.24 -5.81 -1.47
N ALA A 73 -35.57 -4.93 -0.51
CA ALA A 73 -36.48 -5.26 0.60
C ALA A 73 -37.00 -4.07 1.43
N GLY A 74 -36.68 -2.83 1.07
CA GLY A 74 -37.05 -1.65 1.83
C GLY A 74 -37.13 -0.44 0.92
N ASN A 75 -37.82 0.61 1.37
CA ASN A 75 -38.08 1.80 0.56
C ASN A 75 -36.82 2.54 0.03
N TRP A 76 -35.60 2.10 0.37
CA TRP A 76 -34.36 2.79 0.07
C TRP A 76 -33.31 1.87 -0.55
N ALA A 77 -32.66 2.34 -1.60
CA ALA A 77 -31.49 1.66 -2.18
C ALA A 77 -30.24 1.89 -1.31
N PRO A 78 -29.24 0.98 -1.32
CA PRO A 78 -27.99 1.15 -0.57
C PRO A 78 -27.31 2.51 -0.81
N LEU A 79 -27.28 2.99 -2.06
CA LEU A 79 -26.75 4.31 -2.40
C LEU A 79 -27.51 5.44 -1.68
N GLN A 80 -28.83 5.36 -1.63
CA GLN A 80 -29.66 6.38 -0.98
C GLN A 80 -29.46 6.39 0.54
N LEU A 81 -29.29 5.21 1.14
CA LEU A 81 -28.98 5.09 2.56
C LEU A 81 -27.60 5.64 2.89
N TRP A 82 -26.60 5.36 2.04
CA TRP A 82 -25.26 5.96 2.13
C TRP A 82 -25.31 7.48 2.05
N ASP A 83 -25.97 8.03 1.02
CA ASP A 83 -26.09 9.48 0.82
C ASP A 83 -26.80 10.16 2.00
N TRP A 84 -27.85 9.52 2.53
CA TRP A 84 -28.54 9.99 3.73
C TRP A 84 -27.61 10.01 4.94
N GLY A 85 -26.89 8.92 5.20
CA GLY A 85 -25.95 8.83 6.31
C GLY A 85 -24.78 9.80 6.21
N ALA A 86 -24.23 9.99 5.01
CA ALA A 86 -23.16 10.93 4.73
C ALA A 86 -23.58 12.39 4.97
N ARG A 87 -24.81 12.76 4.60
CA ARG A 87 -25.37 14.08 4.90
C ARG A 87 -25.61 14.28 6.40
N LEU A 88 -26.11 13.28 7.11
CA LEU A 88 -26.48 13.40 8.52
C LEU A 88 -25.28 13.41 9.47
N ARG A 89 -24.25 12.61 9.18
CA ARG A 89 -23.03 12.51 10.01
C ARG A 89 -21.95 13.52 9.63
N GLY A 90 -22.20 14.32 8.59
CA GLY A 90 -21.25 15.28 8.05
C GLY A 90 -20.14 14.60 7.23
N ALA A 91 -19.56 15.34 6.29
CA ALA A 91 -18.49 14.90 5.41
C ALA A 91 -17.12 14.74 6.10
N SER A 92 -17.08 14.48 7.41
CA SER A 92 -15.84 14.33 8.19
C SER A 92 -15.20 12.94 7.96
N LEU A 93 -15.18 12.49 6.72
CA LEU A 93 -14.26 11.43 6.31
C LEU A 93 -12.86 12.04 6.37
N ARG A 94 -11.94 11.38 7.08
CA ARG A 94 -10.54 11.80 7.10
C ARG A 94 -10.02 11.73 5.66
N GLN A 95 -9.54 12.87 5.15
CA GLN A 95 -8.86 12.95 3.88
C GLN A 95 -7.37 12.81 4.12
N PHE A 96 -6.72 12.02 3.28
CA PHE A 96 -5.27 11.82 3.31
C PHE A 96 -4.70 12.18 1.95
N PRO A 97 -3.50 12.77 1.88
CA PRO A 97 -2.82 12.98 0.61
C PRO A 97 -2.65 11.65 -0.13
N GLU A 98 -2.87 11.65 -1.44
CA GLU A 98 -2.78 10.43 -2.26
C GLU A 98 -1.42 9.74 -2.11
N ASP A 99 -0.34 10.52 -2.16
CA ASP A 99 1.03 10.01 -2.06
C ASP A 99 1.32 9.34 -0.71
N LEU A 100 0.67 9.81 0.35
CA LEU A 100 0.76 9.17 1.67
C LEU A 100 0.08 7.81 1.65
N VAL A 101 -1.14 7.74 1.14
CA VAL A 101 -1.89 6.49 1.04
C VAL A 101 -1.13 5.50 0.16
N ARG A 102 -0.59 5.95 -0.98
CA ARG A 102 0.23 5.13 -1.88
C ARG A 102 1.42 4.53 -1.14
N ARG A 103 2.21 5.35 -0.43
CA ARG A 103 3.36 4.88 0.35
C ARG A 103 2.99 3.89 1.45
N CYS A 104 1.85 4.07 2.11
CA CYS A 104 1.36 3.10 3.11
C CYS A 104 0.94 1.75 2.53
N LEU A 105 0.70 1.66 1.22
CA LEU A 105 0.31 0.42 0.54
C LEU A 105 1.49 -0.31 -0.09
N LEU A 106 2.67 0.31 -0.10
CA LEU A 106 3.90 -0.32 -0.59
C LEU A 106 4.33 -1.48 0.32
N PRO A 107 4.92 -2.55 -0.25
CA PRO A 107 5.52 -3.60 0.55
C PRO A 107 6.64 -3.04 1.42
N THR A 108 6.62 -3.37 2.71
CA THR A 108 7.69 -2.99 3.64
C THR A 108 8.64 -4.15 3.91
N CYS A 109 9.93 -3.87 3.99
CA CYS A 109 10.96 -4.83 4.39
C CYS A 109 11.92 -4.23 5.43
N GLU A 110 12.67 -5.10 6.09
CA GLU A 110 13.80 -4.69 6.93
C GLU A 110 15.01 -4.38 6.04
N ALA A 111 15.70 -3.29 6.35
CA ALA A 111 16.92 -2.84 5.69
C ALA A 111 17.99 -2.56 6.73
N TRP A 112 19.26 -2.51 6.33
CA TRP A 112 20.38 -2.32 7.25
C TRP A 112 21.06 -0.99 7.01
N VAL A 113 21.18 -0.16 8.04
CA VAL A 113 22.03 1.03 7.98
C VAL A 113 23.48 0.60 8.14
N THR A 114 24.31 0.95 7.16
CA THR A 114 25.74 0.61 7.09
C THR A 114 26.58 1.86 6.89
N ALA A 115 27.91 1.75 6.93
CA ALA A 115 28.79 2.89 6.70
C ALA A 115 28.73 3.41 5.26
N GLU A 116 28.25 2.59 4.33
CA GLU A 116 28.12 2.88 2.90
C GLU A 116 26.73 3.40 2.52
N GLY A 117 25.74 3.31 3.42
CA GLY A 117 24.35 3.68 3.14
C GLY A 117 23.32 2.77 3.81
N ILE A 118 22.05 3.02 3.54
CA ILE A 118 20.94 2.13 3.86
C ILE A 118 20.91 1.00 2.81
N CYS A 119 21.29 -0.20 3.22
CA CYS A 119 21.33 -1.38 2.37
C CYS A 119 19.95 -2.03 2.25
N VAL A 120 19.40 -1.98 1.04
CA VAL A 120 18.13 -2.60 0.66
C VAL A 120 18.43 -3.57 -0.48
N GLN A 121 18.26 -4.88 -0.23
CA GLN A 121 18.47 -5.93 -1.25
C GLN A 121 19.84 -5.82 -1.98
N GLY A 122 20.90 -5.43 -1.27
CA GLY A 122 22.26 -5.32 -1.81
C GLY A 122 22.58 -3.99 -2.51
N ARG A 123 21.61 -3.07 -2.60
CA ARG A 123 21.77 -1.70 -3.10
C ARG A 123 21.81 -0.71 -1.95
N TYR A 124 22.52 0.40 -2.12
CA TYR A 124 22.73 1.40 -1.08
C TYR A 124 21.97 2.68 -1.41
N PHE A 125 21.29 3.20 -0.40
CA PHE A 125 20.48 4.40 -0.49
C PHE A 125 20.82 5.37 0.66
N SER A 126 20.53 6.64 0.45
CA SER A 126 20.61 7.69 1.47
C SER A 126 19.31 8.47 1.54
N CYS A 127 19.07 9.17 2.63
CA CYS A 127 17.98 10.12 2.76
C CYS A 127 18.41 11.28 3.66
N VAL A 128 17.71 12.41 3.52
CA VAL A 128 17.99 13.65 4.27
C VAL A 128 18.11 13.39 5.78
N ARG A 129 17.27 12.51 6.32
CA ARG A 129 17.30 12.17 7.75
C ARG A 129 18.58 11.42 8.13
N ALA A 130 18.95 10.39 7.37
CA ALA A 130 20.13 9.60 7.65
C ALA A 130 21.42 10.44 7.55
N GLU A 131 21.44 11.41 6.63
CA GLU A 131 22.54 12.38 6.51
C GLU A 131 22.58 13.35 7.70
N THR A 132 21.44 13.96 8.04
CA THR A 132 21.35 14.96 9.12
C THR A 132 21.68 14.35 10.49
N GLU A 133 21.29 13.08 10.70
CA GLU A 133 21.56 12.36 11.95
C GLU A 133 22.90 11.61 11.94
N HIS A 134 23.75 11.78 10.92
CA HIS A 134 25.07 11.14 10.81
C HIS A 134 25.03 9.61 10.99
N TRP A 135 24.04 8.97 10.36
CA TRP A 135 23.83 7.53 10.50
C TRP A 135 25.00 6.72 9.94
N PHE A 136 25.58 7.14 8.80
CA PHE A 136 26.67 6.39 8.17
C PHE A 136 27.98 6.48 8.95
N ASP A 137 28.26 7.63 9.57
CA ASP A 137 29.39 7.79 10.48
C ASP A 137 29.22 6.96 11.75
N SER A 138 28.01 7.00 12.32
CA SER A 138 27.66 6.18 13.48
C SER A 138 27.79 4.69 13.17
N ALA A 139 27.40 4.25 11.97
CA ALA A 139 27.54 2.88 11.53
C ALA A 139 29.00 2.45 11.33
N ARG A 140 29.87 3.37 10.87
CA ARG A 140 31.32 3.14 10.76
C ARG A 140 31.97 2.90 12.12
N LEU A 141 31.51 3.58 13.17
CA LEU A 141 32.08 3.50 14.51
C LEU A 141 31.47 2.38 15.37
N ARG A 142 30.15 2.18 15.27
CA ARG A 142 29.37 1.33 16.20
C ARG A 142 28.79 0.08 15.56
N GLY A 143 28.92 -0.07 14.24
CA GLY A 143 28.34 -1.18 13.48
C GLY A 143 26.94 -0.86 12.95
N ARG A 144 26.37 -1.82 12.21
CA ARG A 144 25.08 -1.69 11.52
C ARG A 144 23.87 -1.96 12.41
N TRP A 145 22.72 -1.38 12.07
CA TRP A 145 21.44 -1.64 12.74
C TRP A 145 20.28 -1.73 11.73
N PRO A 146 19.18 -2.42 12.09
CA PRO A 146 18.04 -2.56 11.20
C PRO A 146 17.13 -1.33 11.23
N VAL A 147 16.53 -1.02 10.08
CA VAL A 147 15.48 -0.01 9.88
C VAL A 147 14.38 -0.58 8.99
N ARG A 148 13.20 0.04 9.00
CA ARG A 148 12.10 -0.35 8.10
C ARG A 148 12.06 0.58 6.89
N VAL A 149 11.91 -0.01 5.71
CA VAL A 149 11.72 0.72 4.46
C VAL A 149 10.49 0.21 3.73
N ALA A 150 9.84 1.09 2.99
CA ALA A 150 8.83 0.77 1.98
C ALA A 150 9.48 0.87 0.59
N VAL A 151 9.17 -0.08 -0.30
CA VAL A 151 9.79 -0.17 -1.63
C VAL A 151 8.70 -0.28 -2.68
N ASP A 152 8.81 0.46 -3.78
CA ASP A 152 7.95 0.26 -4.94
C ASP A 152 8.48 -0.89 -5.81
N PRO A 153 7.76 -2.03 -5.93
CA PRO A 153 8.21 -3.14 -6.76
C PRO A 153 8.23 -2.80 -8.27
N SER A 154 7.62 -1.68 -8.67
CA SER A 154 7.60 -1.20 -10.06
C SER A 154 8.75 -0.24 -10.37
N CYS A 155 9.41 0.28 -9.33
CA CYS A 155 10.48 1.27 -9.44
C CYS A 155 11.58 0.99 -8.42
N ASP A 156 12.68 0.43 -8.92
CA ASP A 156 13.86 0.00 -8.17
C ASP A 156 14.56 1.10 -7.34
N ASP A 157 14.37 2.37 -7.72
CA ASP A 157 14.96 3.53 -7.04
C ASP A 157 14.00 4.16 -6.03
N ALA A 158 12.73 3.78 -6.03
CA ALA A 158 11.72 4.32 -5.13
C ALA A 158 11.73 3.56 -3.78
N VAL A 159 12.62 4.01 -2.91
CA VAL A 159 12.76 3.52 -1.54
C VAL A 159 12.39 4.63 -0.56
N TYR A 160 11.64 4.27 0.48
CA TYR A 160 11.17 5.21 1.50
C TYR A 160 11.51 4.69 2.88
N LEU A 161 12.26 5.45 3.67
CA LEU A 161 12.50 5.15 5.08
C LEU A 161 11.21 5.41 5.88
N VAL A 162 10.78 4.42 6.67
CA VAL A 162 9.61 4.52 7.54
C VAL A 162 10.05 4.93 8.94
N ASP A 163 9.49 6.02 9.47
CA ASP A 163 9.79 6.43 10.84
C ASP A 163 9.18 5.44 11.86
N ALA A 164 10.02 4.93 12.77
CA ALA A 164 9.59 4.04 13.84
C ALA A 164 8.67 4.73 14.86
N ALA A 165 8.85 6.03 15.10
CA ALA A 165 8.02 6.82 16.01
C ALA A 165 6.74 7.33 15.33
N ALA A 166 6.74 7.45 14.00
CA ALA A 166 5.61 7.97 13.23
C ALA A 166 5.39 7.14 11.94
N PRO A 167 4.59 6.06 11.97
CA PRO A 167 4.42 5.13 10.84
C PRO A 167 3.77 5.72 9.58
N LEU A 168 3.29 6.97 9.63
CA LEU A 168 2.79 7.76 8.50
C LEU A 168 3.84 8.74 7.95
N GLN A 169 5.02 8.82 8.56
CA GLN A 169 6.12 9.66 8.11
C GLN A 169 7.10 8.80 7.31
N PHE A 170 7.30 9.22 6.07
CA PHE A 170 8.20 8.60 5.12
C PHE A 170 9.26 9.60 4.72
N HIS A 171 10.50 9.15 4.61
CA HIS A 171 11.59 9.94 4.04
C HIS A 171 11.99 9.32 2.71
N ASP A 172 11.97 10.13 1.66
CA ASP A 172 12.37 9.69 0.33
C ASP A 172 13.88 9.39 0.34
N CYS A 173 14.23 8.19 -0.09
CA CYS A 173 15.61 7.77 -0.24
C CYS A 173 16.04 7.89 -1.70
N HIS A 174 17.31 8.22 -1.92
CA HIS A 174 17.94 8.26 -3.23
C HIS A 174 19.11 7.27 -3.27
N PRO A 175 19.40 6.67 -4.43
CA PRO A 175 20.52 5.74 -4.58
C PRO A 175 21.85 6.46 -4.34
N VAL A 176 22.80 5.77 -3.71
CA VAL A 176 24.15 6.27 -3.47
C VAL A 176 25.08 5.75 -4.56
N ASP A 177 25.66 6.66 -5.34
CA ASP A 177 26.70 6.31 -6.30
C ASP A 177 28.02 6.00 -5.60
N ARG A 178 28.59 4.81 -5.87
CA ARG A 178 29.86 4.35 -5.28
C ARG A 178 31.07 5.25 -5.57
N ILE A 179 30.98 6.17 -6.53
CA ILE A 179 32.11 7.00 -6.97
C ILE A 179 32.31 8.23 -6.06
N SER A 180 31.28 8.67 -5.32
CA SER A 180 31.32 9.91 -4.55
C SER A 180 31.91 9.80 -3.14
N MET A 181 32.30 8.60 -2.70
CA MET A 181 32.86 8.37 -1.35
C MET A 181 34.39 8.45 -1.24
N VAL A 182 35.11 8.78 -2.33
CA VAL A 182 36.53 9.13 -2.24
C VAL A 182 36.64 10.59 -1.79
N HIS A 183 36.40 10.83 -0.50
CA HIS A 183 36.78 12.09 0.12
C HIS A 183 38.31 12.13 0.22
N GLU A 184 38.88 13.18 -0.34
CA GLU A 184 40.30 13.50 -0.44
C GLU A 184 41.00 13.35 0.93
N PRO A 185 42.10 12.57 1.03
CA PRO A 185 42.83 12.48 2.28
C PRO A 185 43.42 13.86 2.58
N LEU A 186 43.04 14.42 3.73
CA LEU A 186 43.64 15.63 4.29
C LEU A 186 45.16 15.48 4.28
N GLN A 187 45.83 16.18 3.37
CA GLN A 187 47.28 16.34 3.39
C GLN A 187 47.67 17.09 4.66
N VAL A 188 48.29 16.36 5.59
CA VAL A 188 49.06 16.94 6.68
C VAL A 188 50.23 17.71 6.07
N ARG A 189 50.12 19.04 6.01
CA ARG A 189 51.30 19.90 5.77
C ARG A 189 52.04 20.06 7.10
N GLY A 190 53.05 19.22 7.29
CA GLY A 190 54.19 19.56 8.13
C GLY A 190 55.16 20.47 7.35
N GLY A 191 55.67 21.49 8.03
CA GLY A 191 56.60 22.49 7.51
C GLY A 191 56.60 23.72 8.40
#